data_AF-I8VCU7-F1
#
_entry.id   AF-I8VCU7-F1
#
_cell.length_a   1.000
_cell.length_b   1.000
_cell.length_c   1.000
_cell.angle_alpha   90.00
_cell.angle_beta   90.00
_cell.angle_gamma   90.00
#
_symmetry.space_group_name_H-M   'P 1'
#
loop_
_entity.id
_entity.type
_entity.pdbx_description
1 polymer ?
#
loop_
_entity_poly.entity_id
_entity_poly.type
_entity_poly.pdbx_seq_one_letter_code
_entity_poly.pdbx_strand_id
1 'polypeptide(L)'
;MRKIDLIVLHCSATRTDRCYTEYDLITDHLRRGGSGAGYHYYIRKDGSIKSLRPVDKSGAHARGYNAHSIGVCYEGGLDTNGHSCDTRTTF
;
A
#
# COMPACT_ATOMS: atom_id res chain seq x y z
N MET A 1 19.50 5.16 12.26
CA MET A 1 18.87 4.70 11.00
C MET A 1 18.42 3.27 11.21
N ARG A 2 17.20 2.90 10.81
CA ARG A 2 16.70 1.51 10.96
C ARG A 2 17.38 0.60 9.95
N LYS A 3 17.73 -0.63 10.36
CA LYS A 3 18.18 -1.66 9.42
C LYS A 3 16.97 -2.11 8.60
N ILE A 4 17.09 -2.03 7.27
CA ILE A 4 16.09 -2.49 6.32
C ILE A 4 16.77 -3.55 5.44
N ASP A 5 16.20 -4.75 5.40
CA ASP A 5 16.71 -5.88 4.60
C ASP A 5 15.59 -6.58 3.80
N LEU A 6 14.35 -6.06 3.86
CA LEU A 6 13.20 -6.61 3.18
C LEU A 6 12.32 -5.51 2.56
N ILE A 7 11.86 -5.73 1.33
CA ILE A 7 10.78 -4.96 0.70
C ILE A 7 9.56 -5.88 0.62
N VAL A 8 8.41 -5.41 1.11
CA VAL A 8 7.16 -6.17 1.05
C VAL A 8 6.20 -5.46 0.10
N LEU A 9 5.81 -6.16 -0.97
CA LEU A 9 4.88 -5.67 -1.97
C LEU A 9 3.45 -6.15 -1.65
N HIS A 10 2.48 -5.23 -1.68
CA HIS A 10 1.06 -5.48 -1.49
C HIS A 10 0.22 -4.83 -2.60
N CYS A 11 -1.06 -5.20 -2.66
CA CYS A 11 -2.10 -4.46 -3.35
C CYS A 11 -3.09 -3.87 -2.34
N SER A 12 -3.83 -2.83 -2.73
CA SER A 12 -4.87 -2.23 -1.88
C SER A 12 -6.15 -3.07 -1.78
N ALA A 13 -6.25 -4.15 -2.56
CA ALA A 13 -7.46 -4.96 -2.74
C ALA A 13 -8.66 -4.09 -3.15
N THR A 14 -8.44 -3.21 -4.13
CA THR A 14 -9.48 -2.31 -4.67
C THR A 14 -9.76 -2.62 -6.13
N ARG A 15 -11.03 -2.43 -6.53
CA ARG A 15 -11.49 -2.68 -7.90
C ARG A 15 -10.84 -1.72 -8.89
N THR A 16 -10.49 -2.22 -10.07
CA THR A 16 -9.87 -1.45 -11.15
C THR A 16 -10.75 -0.33 -11.70
N ASP A 17 -12.07 -0.46 -11.63
CA ASP A 17 -13.05 0.51 -12.13
C ASP A 17 -13.31 1.71 -11.20
N ARG A 18 -12.60 1.80 -10.06
CA ARG A 18 -12.75 2.89 -9.09
C ARG A 18 -11.42 3.50 -8.72
N CYS A 19 -11.41 4.80 -8.47
CA CYS A 19 -10.22 5.48 -7.96
C CYS A 19 -10.12 5.22 -6.44
N TYR A 20 -8.96 4.79 -5.98
CA TYR A 20 -8.63 4.67 -4.57
C TYR A 20 -7.34 5.43 -4.29
N THR A 21 -7.49 6.66 -3.81
CA THR A 21 -6.39 7.60 -3.61
C THR A 21 -5.59 7.29 -2.35
N GLU A 22 -4.42 7.93 -2.23
CA GLU A 22 -3.66 7.93 -0.98
C GLU A 22 -4.46 8.50 0.20
N TYR A 23 -5.36 9.45 -0.06
CA TYR A 23 -6.25 10.01 0.95
C TYR A 23 -7.27 8.98 1.43
N ASP A 24 -7.87 8.22 0.52
CA ASP A 24 -8.81 7.15 0.84
C ASP A 24 -8.11 6.05 1.65
N LEU A 25 -6.91 5.65 1.22
CA LEU A 25 -6.08 4.67 1.92
C LEU A 25 -5.75 5.11 3.36
N ILE A 26 -5.29 6.36 3.53
CA ILE A 26 -4.98 6.91 4.87
C ILE A 26 -6.25 6.94 5.73
N THR A 27 -7.36 7.41 5.17
CA THR A 27 -8.66 7.50 5.86
C THR A 27 -9.12 6.13 6.36
N ASP A 28 -9.06 5.11 5.51
CA ASP A 28 -9.47 3.76 5.88
C ASP A 28 -8.54 3.14 6.93
N HIS A 29 -7.23 3.37 6.83
CA HIS A 29 -6.28 2.92 7.83
C HIS A 29 -6.50 3.59 9.20
N LEU A 30 -6.79 4.90 9.22
CA LEU A 30 -7.16 5.63 10.45
C LEU A 30 -8.46 5.07 11.05
N ARG A 31 -9.48 4.81 10.24
CA ARG A 31 -10.76 4.21 10.69
C ARG A 31 -10.58 2.82 11.31
N ARG A 32 -9.55 2.08 10.90
CA ARG A 32 -9.17 0.76 11.46
C ARG A 32 -8.33 0.87 12.74
N GLY A 33 -8.16 2.08 13.30
CA GLY A 33 -7.35 2.32 14.49
C GLY A 33 -5.86 2.47 14.22
N GLY A 34 -5.46 2.62 12.95
CA GLY A 34 -4.08 2.94 12.58
C GLY A 34 -3.72 4.39 12.89
N SER A 35 -2.43 4.71 12.88
CA SER A 35 -1.90 6.07 13.10
C SER A 35 -1.59 6.82 11.79
N GLY A 36 -2.30 6.46 10.71
CA GLY A 36 -2.07 6.89 9.34
C GLY A 36 -1.83 5.70 8.41
N ALA A 37 -1.23 5.93 7.25
CA ALA A 37 -0.89 4.86 6.32
C ALA A 37 0.00 3.78 6.97
N GLY A 38 -0.31 2.53 6.64
CA GLY A 38 0.47 1.36 7.08
C GLY A 38 1.70 1.11 6.20
N TYR A 39 1.69 1.62 4.97
CA TYR A 39 2.75 1.49 3.98
C TYR A 39 3.66 2.72 3.96
N HIS A 40 4.88 2.56 3.46
CA HIS A 40 5.81 3.68 3.24
C HIS A 40 5.57 4.32 1.86
N TYR A 41 5.24 3.50 0.86
CA TYR A 41 4.95 3.97 -0.49
C TYR A 41 3.62 3.43 -1.00
N TYR A 42 2.94 4.24 -1.81
CA TYR A 42 1.74 3.85 -2.53
C TYR A 42 1.86 4.22 -4.00
N ILE A 43 1.61 3.25 -4.89
CA ILE A 43 1.71 3.43 -6.35
C ILE A 43 0.29 3.53 -6.90
N ARG A 44 -0.04 4.66 -7.52
CA ARG A 44 -1.34 4.91 -8.12
C ARG A 44 -1.45 4.24 -9.49
N LYS A 45 -2.68 4.09 -10.00
CA LYS A 45 -2.95 3.55 -11.35
C LYS A 45 -2.28 4.35 -12.47
N ASP A 46 -2.04 5.64 -12.27
CA ASP A 46 -1.33 6.51 -13.22
C ASP A 46 0.21 6.37 -13.15
N GLY A 47 0.72 5.47 -12.30
CA GLY A 47 2.14 5.26 -12.07
C GLY A 47 2.77 6.24 -11.08
N SER A 48 2.03 7.22 -10.56
CA SER A 48 2.57 8.15 -9.57
C SER A 48 2.86 7.45 -8.23
N ILE A 49 4.01 7.78 -7.65
CA ILE A 49 4.46 7.23 -6.37
C ILE A 49 4.16 8.26 -5.28
N LYS A 50 3.44 7.84 -4.25
CA LYS A 50 3.12 8.64 -3.07
C LYS A 50 3.95 8.17 -1.89
N SER A 51 4.73 9.09 -1.32
CA SER A 51 5.43 8.88 -0.05
C SER A 51 4.44 9.05 1.08
N LEU A 52 4.25 8.00 1.89
CA LEU A 52 3.26 7.96 2.96
C LEU A 52 3.97 7.98 4.32
N ARG A 53 4.09 6.83 4.99
CA ARG A 53 4.79 6.75 6.28
C ARG A 53 6.30 6.96 6.07
N PRO A 54 6.96 7.82 6.85
CA PRO A 54 8.40 8.01 6.80
C PRO A 54 9.17 6.69 7.00
N VAL A 55 10.20 6.45 6.20
CA VAL A 55 10.98 5.19 6.20
C VAL A 55 11.78 4.97 7.50
N ASP A 56 12.05 6.04 8.25
CA ASP A 56 12.64 6.00 9.58
C ASP A 56 11.66 5.54 10.67
N LYS A 57 10.36 5.44 10.37
CA LYS A 57 9.31 4.94 11.27
C LYS A 57 8.74 3.60 10.81
N SER A 58 8.56 2.67 11.74
CA SER A 58 8.03 1.34 11.42
C SER A 58 6.66 1.40 10.74
N GLY A 59 6.51 0.63 9.67
CA GLY A 59 5.24 0.38 8.99
C GLY A 59 4.24 -0.40 9.83
N ALA A 60 3.06 -0.61 9.26
CA ALA A 60 2.00 -1.47 9.76
C ALA A 60 1.35 -2.22 8.58
N HIS A 61 2.18 -2.94 7.82
CA HIS A 61 1.79 -3.62 6.57
C HIS A 61 2.00 -5.14 6.60
N ALA A 62 2.97 -5.63 7.37
CA ALA A 62 3.28 -7.06 7.50
C ALA A 62 3.66 -7.39 8.96
N ARG A 63 2.74 -8.03 9.69
CA ARG A 63 2.94 -8.43 11.09
C ARG A 63 4.20 -9.31 11.22
N GLY A 64 5.08 -8.96 12.16
CA GLY A 64 6.37 -9.64 12.35
C GLY A 64 7.53 -9.08 11.51
N TYR A 65 7.25 -8.35 10.43
CA TYR A 65 8.25 -7.87 9.49
C TYR A 65 8.40 -6.34 9.45
N ASN A 66 7.42 -5.60 9.97
CA ASN A 66 7.36 -4.13 9.91
C ASN A 66 8.65 -3.41 10.36
N ALA A 67 9.35 -3.95 11.37
CA ALA A 67 10.49 -3.29 11.98
C ALA A 67 11.73 -3.18 11.07
N HIS A 68 11.90 -4.12 10.13
CA HIS A 68 13.07 -4.23 9.25
C HIS A 68 12.71 -4.21 7.76
N SER A 69 11.50 -3.76 7.41
CA SER A 69 11.03 -3.76 6.03
C SER A 69 10.41 -2.46 5.56
N ILE A 70 10.37 -2.30 4.24
CA ILE A 70 9.64 -1.25 3.54
C ILE A 70 8.42 -1.86 2.86
N GLY A 71 7.23 -1.52 3.35
CA GLY A 71 5.97 -1.81 2.66
C GLY A 71 5.68 -0.87 1.50
N VAL A 72 5.45 -1.45 0.32
CA VAL A 72 4.96 -0.78 -0.89
C VAL A 72 3.59 -1.38 -1.24
N CYS A 73 2.61 -0.54 -1.47
CA CYS A 73 1.28 -0.95 -1.91
C CYS A 73 0.98 -0.35 -3.29
N TYR A 74 0.39 -1.09 -4.22
CA TYR A 74 -0.14 -0.52 -5.46
C TYR A 74 -1.67 -0.48 -5.43
N GLU A 75 -2.25 0.51 -6.11
CA GLU A 75 -3.68 0.68 -6.30
C GLU A 75 -4.22 -0.44 -7.19
N GLY A 76 -5.01 -1.35 -6.64
CA GLY A 76 -5.65 -2.43 -7.40
C GLY A 76 -5.68 -3.77 -6.66
N GLY A 77 -5.60 -4.85 -7.43
CA GLY A 77 -5.67 -6.23 -6.95
C GLY A 77 -7.03 -6.91 -7.11
N LEU A 78 -8.07 -6.18 -7.51
CA LEU A 78 -9.39 -6.73 -7.83
C LEU A 78 -9.86 -6.30 -9.23
N ASP A 79 -10.53 -7.20 -9.95
CA ASP A 79 -11.23 -6.90 -11.21
C ASP A 79 -12.48 -6.02 -10.99
N THR A 80 -13.20 -5.73 -12.07
CA THR A 80 -14.44 -4.93 -12.03
C THR A 80 -15.60 -5.62 -11.31
N ASN A 81 -15.50 -6.92 -11.06
CA ASN A 81 -16.49 -7.70 -10.32
C ASN A 81 -16.10 -7.89 -8.84
N GLY A 82 -14.89 -7.46 -8.46
CA GLY A 82 -14.36 -7.62 -7.10
C GLY A 82 -13.63 -8.94 -6.87
N HIS A 83 -13.33 -9.72 -7.92
CA HIS A 83 -12.51 -10.91 -7.81
C HIS A 83 -11.03 -10.56 -7.84
N SER A 84 -10.21 -11.35 -7.14
CA SER A 84 -8.76 -11.19 -7.16
C SER A 84 -8.22 -11.31 -8.58
N CYS A 85 -7.41 -10.35 -8.99
CA CYS A 85 -6.83 -10.29 -10.34
C CYS A 85 -5.46 -9.61 -10.28
N ASP A 86 -4.57 -9.97 -11.20
CA ASP A 86 -3.36 -9.20 -11.43
C ASP A 86 -3.71 -7.93 -12.22
N THR A 87 -3.68 -6.79 -11.54
CA THR A 87 -4.04 -5.49 -12.13
C THR A 87 -2.81 -4.64 -12.43
N ARG A 88 -1.62 -5.23 -12.44
CA ARG A 88 -0.38 -4.55 -12.83
C ARG A 88 -0.34 -4.37 -14.34
N THR A 89 0.35 -3.34 -14.79
CA THR A 89 0.53 -3.06 -16.23
C THR A 89 1.26 -4.23 -16.89
N THR A 90 0.72 -4.69 -18.02
CA THR A 90 1.38 -5.68 -18.88
C THR A 90 2.48 -5.02 -19.71
N PHE A 91 3.51 -5.79 -20.06
CA PHE A 91 4.64 -5.34 -20.89
C PHE A 91 4.25 -5.18 -22.37
#